data_AF-A0A7C9LM43-F1
#
_entry.id   AF-A0A7C9LM43-F1
#
_cell.length_a   1.000
_cell.length_b   1.000
_cell.length_c   1.000
_cell.angle_alpha   90.00
_cell.angle_beta   90.00
_cell.angle_gamma   90.00
#
_symmetry.space_group_name_H-M   'P 1'
#
loop_
_entity.id
_entity.type
_entity.pdbx_description
1 polymer ?
#
loop_
_entity_poly.entity_id
_entity_poly.type
_entity_poly.pdbx_seq_one_letter_code
_entity_poly.pdbx_strand_id
1 'polypeptide(L)'
;MDHAVLPLFEAVLAAKPDFTIMYSSAGLPGSKANYAALSKIAPTLAFDFDAMDAGWRSALEELGRVFGRTQTAERSIQTFDRRVTELRGRLAPVLAWPNTALLVMFEPISVMALGHTVQLRTLCVADAFARS
;
A
#
# COMPACT_ATOMS: atom_id res chain seq x y z
N MET A 1 -19.75 -12.63 14.11
CA MET A 1 -19.15 -11.86 13.01
C MET A 1 -18.34 -12.85 12.17
N ASP A 2 -18.96 -13.55 11.22
CA ASP A 2 -18.29 -14.71 10.58
C ASP A 2 -18.83 -15.08 9.17
N HIS A 3 -18.96 -14.11 8.25
CA HIS A 3 -19.48 -14.42 6.90
C HIS A 3 -18.67 -13.84 5.73
N ALA A 4 -17.61 -13.05 5.98
CA ALA A 4 -16.83 -12.42 4.91
C ALA A 4 -15.53 -13.18 4.55
N VAL A 5 -15.07 -14.11 5.39
CA VAL A 5 -13.75 -14.77 5.21
C VAL A 5 -13.85 -16.08 4.41
N LEU A 6 -14.98 -16.78 4.50
CA LEU A 6 -15.23 -18.05 3.80
C LEU A 6 -15.16 -17.98 2.26
N PRO A 7 -15.79 -17.00 1.56
CA PRO A 7 -15.79 -17.01 0.09
C PRO A 7 -14.41 -16.77 -0.52
N LEU A 8 -13.51 -16.07 0.19
CA LEU A 8 -12.16 -15.82 -0.30
C LEU A 8 -11.31 -17.10 -0.30
N PHE A 9 -11.36 -17.90 0.77
CA PHE A 9 -10.58 -19.14 0.85
C PHE A 9 -11.07 -20.23 -0.10
N GLU A 10 -12.38 -20.38 -0.26
CA GLU A 10 -12.94 -21.30 -1.24
C GLU A 10 -12.54 -20.91 -2.67
N ALA A 11 -12.55 -19.62 -3.00
CA ALA A 11 -12.09 -19.12 -4.29
C ALA A 11 -10.60 -19.39 -4.52
N VAL A 12 -9.75 -19.22 -3.50
CA VAL A 12 -8.31 -19.54 -3.60
C VAL A 12 -8.09 -21.03 -3.82
N LEU A 13 -8.81 -21.89 -3.09
CA LEU A 13 -8.74 -23.35 -3.28
C LEU A 13 -9.17 -23.77 -4.68
N ALA A 14 -10.23 -23.15 -5.22
CA ALA A 14 -10.71 -23.42 -6.57
C ALA A 14 -9.71 -22.97 -7.65
N ALA A 15 -9.00 -21.87 -7.42
CA ALA A 15 -7.99 -21.33 -8.34
C ALA A 15 -6.70 -22.18 -8.42
N LYS A 16 -6.42 -23.02 -7.41
CA LYS A 16 -5.22 -23.88 -7.32
C LYS A 16 -3.93 -23.13 -7.68
N PRO A 17 -3.60 -22.03 -6.97
CA PRO A 17 -2.41 -21.25 -7.29
C PRO A 17 -1.15 -22.09 -7.10
N ASP A 18 -0.13 -21.81 -7.90
CA ASP A 18 1.24 -22.31 -7.71
C ASP A 18 2.07 -21.39 -6.80
N PHE A 19 1.62 -20.15 -6.60
CA PHE A 19 2.19 -19.16 -5.70
C PHE A 19 1.14 -18.15 -5.23
N THR A 20 1.21 -17.70 -3.99
CA THR A 20 0.30 -16.68 -3.43
C THR A 20 1.08 -15.48 -2.90
N ILE A 21 0.60 -14.27 -3.19
CA ILE A 21 1.10 -13.02 -2.60
C ILE A 21 -0.01 -12.46 -1.71
N MET A 22 0.34 -12.09 -0.48
CA MET A 22 -0.61 -11.47 0.45
C MET A 22 -0.04 -10.18 1.06
N TYR A 23 -0.94 -9.23 1.29
CA TYR A 23 -0.66 -8.12 2.17
C TYR A 23 -0.72 -8.60 3.64
N SER A 24 0.30 -8.23 4.41
CA SER A 24 0.43 -8.56 5.82
C SER A 24 1.12 -7.42 6.56
N SER A 25 0.35 -6.68 7.36
CA SER A 25 0.91 -5.75 8.33
C SER A 25 0.79 -6.30 9.75
N ALA A 26 1.74 -5.97 10.63
CA ALA A 26 1.75 -6.40 12.03
C ALA A 26 0.50 -5.95 12.80
N GLY A 27 -0.15 -4.87 12.36
CA GLY A 27 -1.40 -4.36 12.93
C GLY A 27 -2.68 -4.96 12.36
N LEU A 28 -2.61 -5.77 11.29
CA LEU A 28 -3.79 -6.29 10.61
C LEU A 28 -4.33 -7.56 11.30
N PRO A 29 -5.54 -7.53 11.91
CA PRO A 29 -6.13 -8.69 12.55
C PRO A 29 -6.26 -9.86 11.57
N GLY A 30 -5.86 -11.07 12.00
CA GLY A 30 -5.97 -12.27 11.19
C GLY A 30 -4.85 -12.50 10.17
N SER A 31 -3.90 -11.56 9.98
CA SER A 31 -2.83 -11.72 8.99
C SER A 31 -2.02 -13.01 9.17
N LYS A 32 -1.60 -13.33 10.40
CA LYS A 32 -0.86 -14.57 10.70
C LYS A 32 -1.68 -15.83 10.42
N ALA A 33 -2.97 -15.82 10.77
CA ALA A 33 -3.84 -16.96 10.54
C ALA A 33 -4.08 -17.18 9.04
N ASN A 34 -4.27 -16.10 8.29
CA ASN A 34 -4.44 -16.15 6.85
C ASN A 34 -3.17 -16.64 6.14
N TYR A 35 -1.99 -16.15 6.55
CA TYR A 35 -0.71 -16.64 6.05
C TYR A 35 -0.55 -18.14 6.26
N ALA A 36 -0.82 -18.62 7.48
CA ALA A 36 -0.72 -20.04 7.81
C ALA A 36 -1.71 -20.90 7.01
N ALA A 37 -2.92 -20.40 6.73
CA ALA A 37 -3.91 -21.09 5.92
C ALA A 37 -3.53 -21.12 4.44
N LEU A 38 -3.14 -19.98 3.86
CA LEU A 38 -2.74 -19.87 2.44
C LEU A 38 -1.46 -20.65 2.15
N SER A 39 -0.51 -20.69 3.10
CA SER A 39 0.74 -21.45 2.96
C SER A 39 0.53 -22.96 2.89
N LYS A 40 -0.64 -23.47 3.32
CA LYS A 40 -1.01 -24.89 3.13
C LYS A 40 -1.49 -25.19 1.71
N ILE A 41 -1.92 -24.18 0.97
CA ILE A 41 -2.45 -24.31 -0.39
C ILE A 41 -1.31 -24.17 -1.40
N ALA A 42 -0.48 -23.14 -1.25
CA ALA A 42 0.64 -22.85 -2.13
C ALA A 42 1.74 -22.09 -1.39
N PRO A 43 3.00 -22.11 -1.89
CA PRO A 43 4.04 -21.19 -1.42
C PRO A 43 3.50 -19.76 -1.36
N THR A 44 3.55 -19.16 -0.17
CA THR A 44 2.93 -17.86 0.10
C THR A 44 3.97 -16.87 0.55
N LEU A 45 3.91 -15.67 -0.01
CA LEU A 45 4.78 -14.57 0.31
C LEU A 45 3.95 -13.40 0.85
N ALA A 46 4.28 -12.97 2.07
CA ALA A 46 3.54 -11.95 2.80
C ALA A 46 4.38 -10.69 2.97
N PHE A 47 3.81 -9.53 2.63
CA PHE A 47 4.49 -8.23 2.75
C PHE A 47 3.63 -7.16 3.38
N ASP A 48 4.27 -6.31 4.16
CA ASP A 48 3.72 -5.02 4.52
C ASP A 48 4.07 -3.99 3.44
N PHE A 49 3.12 -3.74 2.53
CA PHE A 49 3.30 -2.75 1.47
C PHE A 49 3.30 -1.30 2.00
N ASP A 50 2.77 -1.08 3.20
CA ASP A 50 2.57 0.25 3.80
C ASP A 50 3.70 0.64 4.74
N ALA A 51 4.68 -0.25 4.97
CA ALA A 51 5.91 0.10 5.66
C ALA A 51 6.57 1.30 4.93
N MET A 52 6.57 2.47 5.58
CA MET A 52 6.87 3.76 4.95
C MET A 52 8.12 3.71 4.06
N ASP A 53 7.99 4.30 2.87
CA ASP A 53 8.97 4.49 1.77
C ASP A 53 9.63 3.24 1.15
N ALA A 54 9.89 2.18 1.91
CA ALA A 54 10.62 1.01 1.45
C ALA A 54 9.75 -0.24 1.20
N GLY A 55 8.55 -0.33 1.79
CA GLY A 55 7.75 -1.57 1.80
C GLY A 55 7.50 -2.13 0.40
N TRP A 56 7.00 -1.29 -0.52
CA TRP A 56 6.73 -1.71 -1.90
C TRP A 56 8.00 -1.98 -2.73
N ARG A 57 9.11 -1.27 -2.47
CA ARG A 57 10.38 -1.47 -3.19
C ARG A 57 11.00 -2.81 -2.80
N SER A 58 11.13 -3.05 -1.50
CA SER A 58 11.64 -4.32 -0.98
C SER A 58 10.77 -5.51 -1.42
N ALA A 59 9.44 -5.33 -1.44
CA ALA A 59 8.54 -6.36 -1.94
C ALA A 59 8.78 -6.65 -3.43
N LEU A 60 8.96 -5.61 -4.26
CA LEU A 60 9.23 -5.79 -5.69
C LEU A 60 10.60 -6.44 -5.97
N GLU A 61 11.62 -6.09 -5.19
CA GLU A 61 12.95 -6.72 -5.27
C GLU A 61 12.87 -8.21 -4.92
N GLU A 62 12.18 -8.53 -3.84
CA GLU A 62 12.00 -9.91 -3.38
C GLU A 62 11.18 -10.74 -4.38
N LEU A 63 10.11 -10.17 -4.95
CA LEU A 63 9.38 -10.78 -6.07
C LEU A 63 10.29 -10.99 -7.28
N GLY A 64 11.13 -10.02 -7.60
CA GLY A 64 12.16 -10.14 -8.63
C GLY A 64 13.07 -11.34 -8.37
N ARG A 65 13.53 -11.54 -7.13
CA ARG A 65 14.38 -12.67 -6.74
C ARG A 65 13.63 -14.00 -6.86
N VAL A 66 12.41 -14.09 -6.32
CA VAL A 66 11.59 -15.31 -6.31
C VAL A 66 11.25 -15.77 -7.73
N PHE A 67 10.92 -14.83 -8.62
CA PHE A 67 10.54 -15.15 -10.00
C PHE A 67 11.71 -15.10 -11.01
N GLY A 68 12.96 -14.92 -10.56
CA GLY A 68 14.12 -14.83 -11.45
C GLY A 68 14.12 -13.61 -12.37
N ARG A 69 13.48 -12.51 -11.94
CA ARG A 69 13.28 -11.26 -12.67
C ARG A 69 13.95 -10.04 -12.01
N THR A 70 15.01 -10.24 -11.24
CA THR A 70 15.72 -9.18 -10.50
C THR A 70 16.02 -7.95 -11.35
N GLN A 71 16.56 -8.12 -12.56
CA GLN A 71 16.88 -6.99 -13.45
C GLN A 71 15.65 -6.20 -13.90
N THR A 72 14.48 -6.86 -14.01
CA THR A 72 13.21 -6.18 -14.34
C THR A 72 12.70 -5.39 -13.14
N ALA A 73 12.82 -5.94 -11.92
CA ALA A 73 12.47 -5.24 -10.68
C ALA A 73 13.33 -3.98 -10.50
N GLU A 74 14.65 -4.11 -10.58
CA GLU A 74 15.61 -3.00 -10.48
C GLU A 74 15.32 -1.90 -11.51
N ARG A 75 15.11 -2.27 -12.78
CA ARG A 75 14.78 -1.30 -13.84
C ARG A 75 13.48 -0.55 -13.56
N SER A 76 12.50 -1.23 -12.98
CA SER A 76 11.20 -0.63 -12.64
C SER A 76 11.36 0.40 -11.52
N ILE A 77 12.14 0.09 -10.48
CA ILE A 77 12.46 1.00 -9.38
C ILE A 77 13.25 2.21 -9.89
N GLN A 78 14.31 1.99 -10.66
CA GLN A 78 15.11 3.07 -11.26
C GLN A 78 14.27 3.99 -12.16
N THR A 79 13.33 3.41 -12.91
CA THR A 79 12.42 4.19 -13.76
C THR A 79 11.49 5.06 -12.94
N PHE A 80 10.97 4.53 -11.82
CA PHE A 80 10.16 5.28 -10.88
C PHE A 80 10.95 6.45 -10.27
N ASP A 81 12.14 6.18 -9.73
CA ASP A 81 12.97 7.19 -9.07
C ASP A 81 13.38 8.31 -10.04
N ARG A 82 13.72 7.97 -11.29
CA ARG A 82 13.98 8.96 -12.34
C ARG A 82 12.77 9.86 -12.60
N ARG A 83 11.56 9.29 -12.70
CA ARG A 83 10.32 10.06 -12.91
C ARG A 83 10.02 10.97 -11.72
N VAL A 84 10.22 10.49 -10.50
CA VAL A 84 10.04 11.30 -9.29
C VAL A 84 11.01 12.49 -9.29
N THR A 85 12.28 12.26 -9.61
CA THR A 85 13.29 13.33 -9.70
C THR A 85 12.95 14.35 -10.79
N GLU A 86 12.56 13.89 -11.99
CA GLU A 86 12.15 14.76 -13.08
C GLU A 86 10.93 15.62 -12.71
N LEU A 87 9.91 15.00 -12.11
CA LEU A 87 8.70 15.70 -11.67
C LEU A 87 9.00 16.69 -10.54
N ARG A 88 9.85 16.34 -9.56
CA ARG A 88 10.28 17.27 -8.50
C ARG A 88 10.93 18.52 -9.09
N GLY A 89 11.78 18.36 -10.12
CA GLY A 89 12.38 19.50 -10.82
C GLY A 89 11.34 20.38 -11.51
N ARG A 90 10.40 19.77 -12.23
CA ARG A 90 9.33 20.50 -12.94
C ARG A 90 8.34 21.19 -11.99
N LEU A 91 8.08 20.59 -10.83
CA LEU A 91 7.15 21.09 -9.84
C LEU A 91 7.80 21.99 -8.79
N ALA A 92 9.11 22.20 -8.82
CA ALA A 92 9.82 23.05 -7.86
C ALA A 92 9.17 24.42 -7.60
N PRO A 93 8.64 25.15 -8.62
CA PRO A 93 7.94 26.42 -8.39
C PRO A 93 6.64 26.28 -7.58
N VAL A 94 5.94 25.16 -7.73
CA VAL A 94 4.68 24.85 -7.02
C VAL A 94 4.97 24.26 -5.63
N LEU A 95 6.02 23.44 -5.51
CA LEU A 95 6.47 22.88 -4.24
C LEU A 95 7.00 23.95 -3.28
N ALA A 96 7.38 25.13 -3.78
CA ALA A 96 7.74 26.29 -2.97
C ALA A 96 6.54 27.00 -2.34
N TRP A 97 5.29 26.58 -2.64
CA TRP A 97 4.11 27.17 -2.02
C TRP A 97 4.00 26.75 -0.55
N PRO A 98 3.89 27.72 0.38
CA PRO A 98 3.95 27.46 1.82
C PRO A 98 2.79 26.60 2.34
N ASN A 99 1.65 26.59 1.64
CA ASN A 99 0.39 26.01 2.09
C ASN A 99 -0.14 24.95 1.10
N THR A 100 0.66 23.94 0.78
CA THR A 100 0.21 22.80 -0.05
C THR A 100 -0.36 21.69 0.83
N ALA A 101 -1.57 21.24 0.51
CA ALA A 101 -2.23 20.09 1.16
C ALA A 101 -2.70 19.08 0.12
N LEU A 102 -2.50 17.80 0.40
CA LEU A 102 -3.08 16.69 -0.36
C LEU A 102 -4.38 16.26 0.33
N LEU A 103 -5.49 16.31 -0.39
CA LEU A 103 -6.78 15.80 0.07
C LEU A 103 -6.99 14.40 -0.52
N VAL A 104 -7.03 13.40 0.35
CA VAL A 104 -7.36 12.02 -0.02
C VAL A 104 -8.76 11.73 0.51
N MET A 105 -9.67 11.38 -0.39
CA MET A 105 -11.01 10.91 -0.05
C MET A 105 -10.99 9.39 -0.12
N PHE A 106 -11.08 8.72 1.04
CA PHE A 106 -11.06 7.26 1.12
C PHE A 106 -12.47 6.67 1.34
N GLU A 107 -13.35 7.44 1.99
CA GLU A 107 -14.77 7.08 2.20
C GLU A 107 -15.67 8.30 1.91
N PRO A 108 -16.98 8.12 1.63
CA PRO A 108 -17.86 9.21 1.22
C PRO A 108 -17.96 10.40 2.20
N ILE A 109 -17.54 10.23 3.46
CA ILE A 109 -17.72 11.22 4.54
C ILE A 109 -16.39 11.52 5.27
N SER A 110 -15.26 11.00 4.80
CA SER A 110 -13.95 11.25 5.41
C SER A 110 -12.98 11.87 4.41
N VAL A 111 -12.38 13.00 4.81
CA VAL A 111 -11.31 13.65 4.07
C VAL A 111 -10.04 13.56 4.91
N MET A 112 -9.00 12.96 4.35
CA MET A 112 -7.67 12.97 4.92
C MET A 112 -6.87 14.09 4.28
N ALA A 113 -6.49 15.08 5.09
CA ALA A 113 -5.62 16.15 4.66
C ALA A 113 -4.17 15.86 5.09
N LEU A 114 -3.26 15.72 4.14
CA LEU A 114 -1.83 15.60 4.40
C LEU A 114 -1.14 16.92 4.04
N GLY A 115 -0.59 17.60 5.05
CA GLY A 115 0.25 18.80 4.88
C GLY A 115 1.74 18.45 4.71
N HIS A 116 2.56 19.47 4.45
CA HIS A 116 4.02 19.33 4.30
C HIS A 116 4.73 18.81 5.57
N THR A 117 4.12 19.02 6.74
CA THR A 117 4.51 18.40 8.01
C THR A 117 3.45 17.34 8.30
N VAL A 118 3.80 16.05 8.22
CA VAL A 118 2.85 14.94 8.35
C VAL A 118 2.26 14.93 9.78
N GLN A 119 1.16 15.65 9.98
CA GLN A 119 0.20 15.38 11.04
C GLN A 119 -1.05 14.83 10.36
N LEU A 120 -1.22 13.51 10.42
CA LEU A 120 -2.49 12.86 10.11
C LEU A 120 -3.56 13.45 11.02
N ARG A 121 -4.41 14.32 10.47
CA ARG A 121 -5.66 14.73 11.12
C ARG A 121 -6.80 14.18 10.28
N THR A 122 -7.51 13.21 10.84
CA THR A 122 -8.84 12.85 10.36
C THR A 122 -9.76 14.02 10.67
N LEU A 123 -10.16 14.77 9.64
CA LEU A 123 -11.17 15.81 9.79
C LEU A 123 -12.51 15.19 9.37
N CYS A 124 -13.39 14.99 10.35
CA CYS A 124 -14.79 14.70 10.05
C CYS A 124 -15.41 15.98 9.47
N VAL A 125 -16.16 15.89 8.37
CA VAL A 125 -16.78 17.06 7.72
C VAL A 125 -17.70 17.84 8.69
N ALA A 126 -18.27 17.15 9.69
CA ALA A 126 -19.06 17.77 10.75
C ALA A 126 -18.27 18.75 11.65
N ASP A 127 -16.98 18.49 11.89
CA ASP A 127 -16.15 19.32 12.78
C ASP A 127 -15.59 20.58 12.10
N ALA A 128 -15.63 20.62 10.76
CA ALA A 128 -15.15 21.75 9.97
C ALA A 128 -16.14 22.95 10.02
N PHE A 129 -17.44 22.68 10.13
CA PHE A 129 -18.49 23.70 10.18
C PHE A 129 -18.76 24.27 11.59
N ALA A 130 -18.24 23.64 12.64
CA ALA A 130 -18.40 24.13 14.02
C ALA A 130 -17.41 25.27 14.39
N ARG A 131 -16.52 25.66 13.48
CA ARG A 131 -15.50 26.70 13.68
C ARG A 131 -15.58 27.86 12.68
N SER A 132 -16.73 28.06 12.06
CA SER A 132 -17.05 29.23 11.21
C SER A 132 -18.03 30.16 11.90
#